data_AF-A0A9D1LA91-F1
#
_entry.id   AF-A0A9D1LA91-F1
#
_cell.length_a   1.000
_cell.length_b   1.000
_cell.length_c   1.000
_cell.angle_alpha   90.00
_cell.angle_beta   90.00
_cell.angle_gamma   90.00
#
_symmetry.space_group_name_H-M   'P 1'
#
loop_
_entity.id
_entity.type
_entity.pdbx_description
1 polymer ?
#
loop_
_entity_poly.entity_id
_entity_poly.type
_entity_poly.pdbx_seq_one_letter_code
_entity_poly.pdbx_strand_id
1 'polypeptide(L)' 'MEEKPGFLSGCPICGRILFRGTPESHIEGSCPKCLEYLSITYMKRGVYVVIKEKEDK' A
#
# COMPACT_ATOMS: atom_id res chain seq x y z
N MET A 1 7.91 -22.48 9.83
CA MET A 1 8.09 -21.08 9.40
C MET A 1 6.77 -20.68 8.77
N GLU A 2 5.89 -20.03 9.53
CA GLU A 2 4.53 -19.72 9.06
C GLU A 2 4.61 -18.63 7.99
N GLU A 3 4.38 -19.02 6.74
CA GLU A 3 4.20 -18.11 5.62
C GLU A 3 2.89 -17.35 5.83
N LYS A 4 2.92 -16.28 6.64
CA LYS A 4 1.75 -15.40 6.79
C LYS A 4 1.34 -14.95 5.38
N PRO A 5 0.11 -15.23 4.92
CA PRO A 5 -0.33 -14.84 3.59
C PRO A 5 -0.36 -13.31 3.54
N GLY A 6 0.71 -12.74 2.98
CA GLY A 6 0.81 -11.30 2.79
C GLY A 6 -0.21 -10.87 1.75
N PHE A 7 -1.04 -9.89 2.10
CA PHE A 7 -1.91 -9.22 1.15
C PHE A 7 -1.07 -8.40 0.19
N LEU A 8 -1.47 -8.40 -1.07
CA LEU A 8 -0.87 -7.58 -2.11
C LEU A 8 -1.71 -6.32 -2.31
N SER A 9 -1.03 -5.21 -2.49
CA SER A 9 -1.65 -3.93 -2.79
C SER A 9 -0.99 -3.26 -4.00
N GLY A 10 -1.84 -2.69 -4.85
CA GLY A 10 -1.43 -1.98 -6.05
C GLY A 10 -1.58 -0.48 -5.91
N CYS A 11 -0.79 0.25 -6.69
CA CYS A 11 -1.02 1.67 -6.90
C CYS A 11 -2.37 1.85 -7.62
N PRO A 12 -3.31 2.67 -7.08
CA PRO A 12 -4.64 2.86 -7.68
C PRO A 12 -4.60 3.63 -9.01
N ILE A 13 -3.46 4.24 -9.36
CA ILE A 13 -3.29 5.05 -10.56
C ILE A 13 -2.78 4.21 -11.73
N CYS A 14 -1.70 3.43 -11.51
CA CYS A 14 -1.08 2.64 -12.57
C CYS A 14 -1.36 1.13 -12.48
N GLY A 15 -2.08 0.67 -11.46
CA GLY A 15 -2.41 -0.73 -11.22
C GLY A 15 -1.21 -1.60 -10.81
N ARG A 16 -0.02 -1.03 -10.62
CA ARG A 16 1.19 -1.81 -10.32
C ARG A 16 1.15 -2.33 -8.90
N ILE A 17 1.20 -3.65 -8.74
CA ILE A 17 1.34 -4.32 -7.45
C ILE A 17 2.77 -4.11 -6.95
N LEU A 18 2.93 -3.25 -5.95
CA LEU A 18 4.23 -2.82 -5.43
C LEU A 18 4.37 -3.06 -3.93
N PHE A 19 3.24 -3.16 -3.22
CA PHE A 19 3.22 -3.21 -1.77
C PHE A 19 2.69 -4.57 -1.32
N ARG A 20 3.33 -5.13 -0.31
CA ARG A 20 2.91 -6.37 0.34
C ARG A 20 2.95 -6.18 1.84
N GLY A 21 1.85 -6.49 2.51
CA GLY A 21 1.72 -6.34 3.96
C GLY A 21 1.00 -7.51 4.60
N THR A 22 1.13 -7.67 5.90
CA THR A 22 0.33 -8.61 6.66
C THR A 22 -1.05 -8.02 6.96
N PRO A 23 -2.07 -8.84 7.25
CA PRO A 23 -3.30 -8.33 7.87
C PRO A 23 -2.96 -7.43 9.06
N GLU A 24 -3.69 -6.34 9.22
CA GLU A 24 -3.53 -5.37 10.33
C GLU A 24 -2.20 -4.61 10.32
N SER A 25 -1.54 -4.53 9.16
CA SER A 25 -0.36 -3.69 8.95
C SER A 25 -0.69 -2.42 8.17
N HIS A 26 0.19 -1.43 8.32
CA HIS A 26 0.16 -0.19 7.56
C HIS A 26 1.49 0.00 6.85
N ILE A 27 1.43 0.38 5.57
CA ILE A 27 2.61 0.66 4.76
C ILE A 27 2.41 2.00 4.06
N GLU A 28 3.42 2.85 4.10
CA GLU A 28 3.46 4.06 3.31
C GLU A 28 4.66 4.01 2.37
N GLY A 29 4.49 4.50 1.16
CA GLY A 29 5.56 4.50 0.19
C GLY A 29 5.18 5.20 -1.10
N SER A 30 6.19 5.63 -1.85
CA SER A 30 5.98 6.30 -3.12
C SER A 30 5.91 5.27 -4.24
N CYS A 31 4.97 5.44 -5.17
CA CYS A 31 4.98 4.66 -6.40
C CYS A 31 6.12 5.16 -7.31
N PRO A 32 7.12 4.34 -7.69
CA PRO A 32 8.20 4.79 -8.57
C PRO A 32 7.74 5.12 -9.99
N LYS A 33 6.51 4.73 -10.38
CA LYS A 33 5.94 5.04 -11.69
C LYS A 33 5.07 6.30 -11.67
N CYS A 34 4.22 6.45 -10.66
CA CYS A 34 3.32 7.60 -10.54
C CYS A 34 3.92 8.77 -9.78
N LEU A 35 5.02 8.53 -9.03
CA LEU A 35 5.64 9.45 -8.07
C LEU A 35 4.74 9.90 -6.91
N GLU A 36 3.47 9.47 -6.92
CA GLU A 36 2.54 9.67 -5.84
C GLU A 36 2.93 8.92 -4.57
N TYR A 37 2.75 9.58 -3.43
CA TYR A 37 2.91 8.98 -2.12
C TYR A 37 1.60 8.26 -1.74
N LEU A 38 1.73 6.98 -1.42
CA LEU A 38 0.59 6.10 -1.14
C LEU A 38 0.65 5.65 0.30
N SER A 39 -0.52 5.61 0.94
CA SER A 39 -0.72 5.09 2.27
C SER A 39 -1.69 3.91 2.18
N ILE A 40 -1.20 2.73 2.55
CA ILE A 40 -1.87 1.45 2.39
C ILE A 40 -2.14 0.84 3.76
N THR A 41 -3.41 0.61 4.05
CA THR A 41 -3.86 -0.06 5.28
C THR A 41 -4.39 -1.43 4.94
N TYR A 42 -3.74 -2.47 5.47
CA TYR A 42 -4.15 -3.85 5.32
C TYR A 42 -5.10 -4.21 6.47
N MET A 43 -6.34 -4.53 6.15
CA MET A 43 -7.34 -4.98 7.12
C MET A 43 -7.62 -6.47 6.92
N LYS A 44 -8.17 -7.14 7.93
CA LYS A 44 -8.58 -8.55 7.81
C LYS A 44 -9.59 -8.81 6.67
N ARG A 45 -10.35 -7.78 6.28
CA ARG A 45 -11.41 -7.85 5.26
C ARG A 45 -11.02 -7.29 3.89
N GLY A 46 -9.81 -6.76 3.74
CA GLY A 46 -9.39 -6.16 2.47
C GLY A 46 -8.25 -5.16 2.64
N VAL A 47 -8.01 -4.40 1.59
CA VAL A 47 -6.93 -3.43 1.52
C VAL A 47 -7.51 -2.07 1.18
N TYR A 48 -7.12 -1.05 1.92
CA TYR A 48 -7.48 0.33 1.66
C TYR A 48 -6.24 1.11 1.23
N VAL A 49 -6.31 1.81 0.11
CA VAL A 49 -5.20 2.58 -0.46
C VAL A 49 -5.65 4.01 -0.68
N VAL A 50 -4.90 4.96 -0.14
CA VAL A 50 -5.11 6.38 -0.37
C VAL A 50 -3.85 7.01 -0.93
N ILE A 51 -4.06 7.97 -1.83
CA ILE A 51 -3.00 8.88 -2.27
C ILE A 51 -2.92 9.98 -1.21
N LYS A 52 -1.74 10.15 -0.62
CA LYS A 52 -1.46 11.26 0.29
C LYS A 52 -0.62 12.27 -0.47
N GLU A 53 -1.06 13.52 -0.46
CA GLU A 53 -0.18 14.63 -0.82
C GLU A 53 0.88 14.72 0.29
N LYS A 54 2.16 14.81 -0.09
CA LYS A 54 3.19 15.17 0.89
C LYS A 54 2.88 16.60 1.29
N GLU A 55 2.29 16.78 2.47
CA GLU A 55 2.17 18.10 3.08
C GLU A 55 3.60 18.55 3.41
N ASP A 56 4.20 19.28 2.47
CA ASP A 56 5.46 19.99 2.63
C ASP A 56 5.18 21.13 3.61
N LYS A 57 5.60 20.95 4.86
CA LYS A 57 5.47 21.96 5.92
C LYS A 57 6.75 22.75 6.06
#